data_AF-A0AA41TZS3-F1
#
_entry.id   AF-A0AA41TZS3-F1
#
_cell.length_a   1.000
_cell.length_b   1.000
_cell.length_c   1.000
_cell.angle_alpha   90.00
_cell.angle_beta   90.00
_cell.angle_gamma   90.00
#
_symmetry.space_group_name_H-M   'P 1'
#
loop_
_entity.id
_entity.type
_entity.pdbx_description
1 polymer ?
#
loop_
_entity_poly.entity_id
_entity_poly.type
_entity_poly.pdbx_seq_one_letter_code
_entity_poly.pdbx_strand_id
1 'polypeptide(L)'
;MDEKQLQWLKRILDLLQDLSGDMGEAVPFDSVQAQGFRQRIEAVQREIAALVADMDGNKALRMECAVLRAVYQMLFGGVQQVLAAVPAGGKPGTAVLTAQAVKAMVAVCDLEAVSLVDVGKPPVVVAEDDERLLTADKALFMMPCTVKDGRVFVEGEQTSSVRVYGLSRSMLLLRADGIKAVMFDNADGASVAELVWMCSVARKIFRGHGRRFGLVINVPVSVPEAGSTMFLHLTFHKTGMLRMRFESYAIAPKYTSTLTVPETKRRMKEHFKLGDFEEDGAAWSLVELVQLHNALAKLPTADRIVLEGCRFIRKKMSDDPEEAAERGAYRVFQNSITLLDAVFPGDDYGFVGVGGNICPYSHWVVLHEIGHAVELRHWHAQYKKWDTSAIEKELKTLGAREKELNVLLAPDRAMSLAEHKKLTDEKAANHSRQLVLSEQLRTCQIEQIKMNQATIDNKSVSVCLRSFVDFAGKLGIQPFTLYAQNKWASNQGEFFAEAYTLFLNDPDILRWISPDLFQWFADGRYRVWEQQ
;
A
#
# COMPACT_ATOMS: atom_id res chain seq x y z
N MET A 1 12.02 -30.20 -12.48
CA MET A 1 12.19 -31.37 -11.61
C MET A 1 12.53 -32.51 -12.53
N ASP A 2 13.68 -33.18 -12.35
CA ASP A 2 14.02 -34.33 -13.18
C ASP A 2 13.19 -35.56 -12.76
N GLU A 3 13.19 -36.60 -13.58
CA GLU A 3 12.41 -37.82 -13.35
C GLU A 3 12.81 -38.52 -12.05
N LYS A 4 14.08 -38.44 -11.66
CA LYS A 4 14.62 -38.99 -10.40
C LYS A 4 13.98 -38.31 -9.19
N GLN A 5 13.88 -36.99 -9.20
CA GLN A 5 13.25 -36.19 -8.13
C GLN A 5 11.75 -36.48 -8.00
N LEU A 6 11.06 -36.73 -9.12
CA LEU A 6 9.63 -37.05 -9.13
C LEU A 6 9.37 -38.46 -8.56
N GLN A 7 10.24 -39.41 -8.88
CA GLN A 7 10.23 -40.76 -8.28
C GLN A 7 10.49 -40.71 -6.78
N TRP A 8 11.39 -39.84 -6.31
CA TRP A 8 11.65 -39.66 -4.87
C TRP A 8 10.47 -39.12 -4.09
N LEU A 9 9.82 -38.06 -4.59
CA LEU A 9 8.63 -37.50 -3.94
C LEU A 9 7.50 -38.52 -3.88
N LYS A 10 7.32 -39.28 -4.98
CA LYS A 10 6.34 -40.36 -5.02
C LYS A 10 6.64 -41.43 -3.97
N ARG A 11 7.90 -41.85 -3.85
CA ARG A 11 8.33 -42.83 -2.85
C ARG A 11 8.08 -42.37 -1.41
N ILE A 12 8.36 -41.10 -1.09
CA ILE A 12 8.09 -40.54 0.24
C ILE A 12 6.59 -40.52 0.53
N LEU A 13 5.78 -40.11 -0.46
CA LEU A 13 4.32 -40.10 -0.33
C LEU A 13 3.76 -41.51 -0.13
N ASP A 14 4.24 -42.50 -0.90
CA ASP A 14 3.84 -43.90 -0.77
C ASP A 14 4.16 -44.42 0.64
N LEU A 15 5.34 -44.09 1.20
CA LEU A 15 5.71 -44.48 2.57
C LEU A 15 4.86 -43.82 3.65
N LEU A 16 4.49 -42.54 3.46
CA LEU A 16 3.63 -41.82 4.39
C LEU A 16 2.18 -42.32 4.34
N GLN A 17 1.70 -42.70 3.15
CA GLN A 17 0.39 -43.34 2.97
C GLN A 17 0.35 -44.74 3.56
N ASP A 18 1.41 -45.53 3.39
CA ASP A 18 1.53 -46.86 4.02
C ASP A 18 1.49 -46.75 5.55
N LEU A 19 2.19 -45.75 6.11
CA LEU A 19 2.11 -45.43 7.54
C LEU A 19 0.72 -44.94 7.99
N SER A 20 -0.05 -44.27 7.13
CA SER A 20 -1.38 -43.76 7.48
C SER A 20 -2.46 -44.84 7.42
N GLY A 21 -2.38 -45.76 6.44
CA GLY A 21 -3.34 -46.84 6.24
C GLY A 21 -3.45 -47.78 7.45
N ASP A 22 -2.34 -47.97 8.16
CA ASP A 22 -2.26 -48.78 9.38
C ASP A 22 -2.86 -48.10 10.63
N MET A 23 -3.23 -46.83 10.56
CA MET A 23 -3.77 -46.06 11.69
C MET A 23 -5.29 -45.82 11.62
N GLY A 24 -6.02 -46.63 10.83
CA GLY A 24 -7.48 -46.67 10.85
C GLY A 24 -8.01 -46.93 12.27
N GLU A 25 -9.11 -46.25 12.63
CA GLU A 25 -9.82 -46.14 13.93
C GLU A 25 -9.02 -46.53 15.19
N ALA A 26 -8.93 -45.64 16.18
CA ALA A 26 -8.12 -45.78 17.40
C ALA A 26 -8.28 -47.13 18.16
N VAL A 27 -7.62 -48.18 17.67
CA VAL A 27 -7.47 -49.46 18.33
C VAL A 27 -6.11 -49.44 19.03
N PRO A 28 -6.04 -49.81 20.33
CA PRO A 28 -4.77 -49.93 21.01
C PRO A 28 -3.87 -50.94 20.30
N PHE A 29 -2.66 -50.51 19.92
CA PHE A 29 -1.64 -51.41 19.38
C PHE A 29 -1.27 -52.46 20.45
N ASP A 30 -1.29 -53.74 20.09
CA ASP A 30 -0.61 -54.76 20.91
C ASP A 30 0.93 -54.61 20.78
N SER A 31 1.69 -55.32 21.62
CA SER A 31 3.15 -55.21 21.64
C SER A 31 3.81 -55.59 20.30
N VAL A 32 3.19 -56.48 19.52
CA VAL A 32 3.70 -56.94 18.23
C VAL A 32 3.44 -55.88 17.16
N GLN A 33 2.23 -55.32 17.14
CA GLN A 33 1.86 -54.23 16.23
C GLN A 33 2.69 -52.96 16.53
N ALA A 34 2.96 -52.65 17.80
CA ALA A 34 3.80 -51.52 18.19
C ALA A 34 5.26 -51.69 17.71
N GLN A 35 5.80 -52.91 17.77
CA GLN A 35 7.14 -53.21 17.27
C GLN A 35 7.22 -53.12 15.74
N GLY A 36 6.22 -53.65 15.03
CA GLY A 36 6.12 -53.51 13.57
C GLY A 36 6.01 -52.05 13.12
N PHE A 37 5.21 -51.25 13.82
CA PHE A 37 5.08 -49.81 13.57
C PHE A 37 6.41 -49.06 13.81
N ARG A 38 7.13 -49.38 14.90
CA ARG A 38 8.46 -48.80 15.18
C ARG A 38 9.47 -49.14 14.06
N GLN A 39 9.51 -50.39 13.60
CA GLN A 39 10.41 -50.81 12.52
C GLN A 39 10.11 -50.07 11.20
N ARG A 40 8.82 -49.82 10.90
CA ARG A 40 8.43 -49.03 9.72
C ARG A 40 8.81 -47.56 9.85
N ILE A 41 8.62 -46.94 11.02
CA ILE A 41 9.11 -45.58 11.28
C ILE A 41 10.63 -45.49 11.08
N GLU A 42 11.39 -46.44 11.63
CA GLU A 42 12.85 -46.49 11.46
C GLU A 42 13.26 -46.70 10.00
N ALA A 43 12.49 -47.46 9.21
CA ALA A 43 12.70 -47.60 7.78
C ALA A 43 12.46 -46.29 7.03
N VAL A 44 11.36 -45.60 7.31
CA VAL A 44 11.05 -44.28 6.73
C VAL A 44 12.08 -43.24 7.13
N GLN A 45 12.52 -43.23 8.38
CA GLN A 45 13.59 -42.34 8.84
C GLN A 45 14.91 -42.57 8.08
N ARG A 46 15.29 -43.83 7.86
CA ARG A 46 16.49 -44.17 7.08
C ARG A 46 16.36 -43.78 5.61
N GLU A 47 15.21 -44.02 4.99
CA GLU A 47 14.97 -43.59 3.59
C GLU A 47 15.02 -42.07 3.47
N ILE A 48 14.37 -41.31 4.36
CA ILE A 48 14.41 -39.83 4.35
C ILE A 48 15.84 -39.32 4.60
N ALA A 49 16.57 -39.91 5.56
CA ALA A 49 17.95 -39.53 5.85
C ALA A 49 18.88 -39.78 4.65
N ALA A 50 18.73 -40.91 3.96
CA ALA A 50 19.48 -41.22 2.76
C ALA A 50 19.16 -40.24 1.62
N LEU A 51 17.88 -39.87 1.48
CA LEU A 51 17.41 -38.86 0.53
C LEU A 51 18.00 -37.47 0.80
N VAL A 52 17.95 -37.03 2.06
CA VAL A 52 18.57 -35.78 2.50
C VAL A 52 20.07 -35.78 2.21
N ALA A 53 20.76 -36.90 2.46
CA ALA A 53 22.19 -37.03 2.18
C ALA A 53 22.51 -36.97 0.67
N ASP A 54 21.71 -37.59 -0.20
CA ASP A 54 21.88 -37.50 -1.67
C ASP A 54 21.63 -36.07 -2.17
N MET A 55 20.76 -35.32 -1.49
CA MET A 55 20.40 -33.94 -1.85
C MET A 55 21.39 -32.88 -1.33
N ASP A 56 22.10 -33.13 -0.23
CA ASP A 56 22.92 -32.13 0.47
C ASP A 56 24.12 -31.62 -0.39
N GLY A 57 24.50 -32.38 -1.42
CA GLY A 57 25.50 -32.00 -2.43
C GLY A 57 24.97 -31.18 -3.61
N ASN A 58 23.65 -31.14 -3.82
CA ASN A 58 23.04 -30.53 -5.00
C ASN A 58 22.49 -29.12 -4.67
N LYS A 59 23.19 -28.08 -5.12
CA LYS A 59 22.79 -26.68 -4.91
C LYS A 59 21.36 -26.36 -5.40
N ALA A 60 20.88 -27.06 -6.42
CA ALA A 60 19.54 -26.86 -6.97
C ALA A 60 18.42 -27.44 -6.08
N LEU A 61 18.76 -28.28 -5.10
CA LEU A 61 17.82 -29.00 -4.23
C LEU A 61 17.88 -28.56 -2.77
N ARG A 62 18.63 -27.49 -2.46
CA ARG A 62 18.81 -27.02 -1.07
C ARG A 62 17.51 -26.68 -0.37
N MET A 63 16.52 -26.13 -1.10
CA MET A 63 15.23 -25.77 -0.52
C MET A 63 14.41 -27.02 -0.18
N GLU A 64 14.36 -27.98 -1.09
CA GLU A 64 13.70 -29.27 -0.91
C GLU A 64 14.35 -30.07 0.21
N CYS A 65 15.68 -30.02 0.32
CA CYS A 65 16.44 -30.63 1.39
C CYS A 65 16.13 -29.96 2.75
N ALA A 66 16.03 -28.62 2.77
CA ALA A 66 15.62 -27.87 3.97
C ALA A 66 14.18 -28.16 4.38
N VAL A 67 13.25 -28.24 3.43
CA VAL A 67 11.85 -28.65 3.68
C VAL A 67 11.80 -30.08 4.19
N LEU A 68 12.53 -31.02 3.58
CA LEU A 68 12.60 -32.41 4.05
C LEU A 68 13.22 -32.52 5.44
N ARG A 69 14.25 -31.71 5.76
CA ARG A 69 14.82 -31.64 7.11
C ARG A 69 13.85 -31.05 8.13
N ALA A 70 13.13 -29.99 7.77
CA ALA A 70 12.11 -29.38 8.62
C ALA A 70 10.96 -30.35 8.87
N VAL A 71 10.46 -31.00 7.81
CA VAL A 71 9.48 -32.07 7.90
C VAL A 71 10.02 -33.19 8.78
N TYR A 72 11.22 -33.72 8.52
CA TYR A 72 11.85 -34.77 9.35
C TYR A 72 12.00 -34.38 10.83
N GLN A 73 12.36 -33.13 11.13
CA GLN A 73 12.42 -32.65 12.51
C GLN A 73 11.03 -32.53 13.14
N MET A 74 10.00 -32.12 12.39
CA MET A 74 8.61 -32.09 12.85
C MET A 74 8.05 -33.50 13.07
N LEU A 75 7.98 -34.30 11.98
CA LEU A 75 8.46 -35.67 11.90
C LEU A 75 8.72 -36.41 13.22
N PHE A 76 9.99 -36.30 13.62
CA PHE A 76 10.66 -37.27 14.46
C PHE A 76 11.49 -36.62 15.58
N GLY A 77 11.65 -35.29 15.57
CA GLY A 77 12.43 -34.56 16.55
C GLY A 77 11.85 -34.65 17.97
N GLY A 78 10.53 -34.60 18.10
CA GLY A 78 9.84 -34.87 19.37
C GLY A 78 9.63 -36.36 19.65
N VAL A 79 9.48 -37.18 18.60
CA VAL A 79 9.23 -38.63 18.72
C VAL A 79 10.43 -39.36 19.34
N GLN A 80 11.67 -38.93 19.09
CA GLN A 80 12.86 -39.49 19.76
C GLN A 80 12.83 -39.28 21.27
N GLN A 81 12.40 -38.11 21.76
CA GLN A 81 12.24 -37.86 23.19
C GLN A 81 11.08 -38.66 23.81
N VAL A 82 9.98 -38.83 23.09
CA VAL A 82 8.83 -39.64 23.52
C VAL A 82 9.17 -41.14 23.52
N LEU A 83 9.85 -41.66 22.49
CA LEU A 83 10.27 -43.07 22.40
C LEU A 83 11.34 -43.42 23.42
N ALA A 84 12.24 -42.49 23.77
CA ALA A 84 13.23 -42.65 24.84
C ALA A 84 12.60 -42.62 26.24
N ALA A 85 11.46 -41.94 26.40
CA ALA A 85 10.73 -41.84 27.66
C ALA A 85 9.75 -43.00 27.91
N VAL A 86 9.51 -43.89 26.92
CA VAL A 86 8.65 -45.08 27.07
C VAL A 86 9.50 -46.24 27.59
N PRO A 87 9.30 -46.70 28.85
CA PRO A 87 9.96 -47.90 29.33
C PRO A 87 9.47 -49.10 28.51
N ALA A 88 10.35 -50.06 28.24
CA ALA A 88 9.98 -51.33 27.64
C ALA A 88 8.92 -52.03 28.52
N GLY A 89 7.64 -51.86 28.20
CA GLY A 89 6.49 -52.38 28.98
C GLY A 89 5.43 -51.38 29.46
N GLY A 90 5.52 -50.08 29.09
CA GLY A 90 4.53 -49.07 29.49
C GLY A 90 3.16 -49.16 28.77
N LYS A 91 2.06 -48.93 29.52
CA LYS A 91 0.65 -48.98 29.09
C LYS A 91 0.29 -47.96 27.97
N PRO A 92 -0.85 -48.15 27.25
CA PRO A 92 -1.16 -47.55 25.93
C PRO A 92 -1.31 -46.02 25.83
N GLY A 93 -1.14 -45.26 26.91
CA GLY A 93 -1.42 -43.82 26.94
C GLY A 93 -0.53 -42.99 26.00
N THR A 94 0.70 -43.43 25.72
CA THR A 94 1.64 -42.78 24.80
C THR A 94 1.39 -43.09 23.32
N ALA A 95 0.71 -44.19 23.00
CA ALA A 95 0.34 -44.52 21.62
C ALA A 95 -0.71 -43.54 21.06
N VAL A 96 -1.60 -43.01 21.92
CA VAL A 96 -2.64 -42.05 21.53
C VAL A 96 -2.05 -40.70 21.08
N LEU A 97 -1.00 -40.22 21.77
CA LEU A 97 -0.27 -39.00 21.37
C LEU A 97 0.43 -39.16 20.02
N THR A 98 0.97 -40.35 19.74
CA THR A 98 1.65 -40.66 18.49
C THR A 98 0.65 -40.79 17.33
N ALA A 99 -0.51 -41.41 17.58
CA ALA A 99 -1.60 -41.51 16.62
C ALA A 99 -2.25 -40.14 16.32
N GLN A 100 -2.44 -39.27 17.32
CA GLN A 100 -2.95 -37.90 17.10
C GLN A 100 -1.94 -37.02 16.34
N ALA A 101 -0.65 -37.12 16.66
CA ALA A 101 0.40 -36.43 15.92
C ALA A 101 0.44 -36.89 14.47
N VAL A 102 0.47 -38.20 14.23
CA VAL A 102 0.51 -38.74 12.86
C VAL A 102 -0.81 -38.51 12.11
N LYS A 103 -1.97 -38.49 12.78
CA LYS A 103 -3.25 -38.08 12.15
C LYS A 103 -3.28 -36.59 11.78
N ALA A 104 -2.66 -35.71 12.58
CA ALA A 104 -2.43 -34.31 12.20
C ALA A 104 -1.42 -34.19 11.05
N MET A 105 -0.41 -35.05 10.99
CA MET A 105 0.60 -35.09 9.92
C MET A 105 0.03 -35.61 8.59
N VAL A 106 -0.84 -36.62 8.65
CA VAL A 106 -1.62 -37.11 7.50
C VAL A 106 -2.59 -36.04 7.05
N ALA A 107 -3.30 -35.35 7.95
CA ALA A 107 -4.14 -34.20 7.57
C ALA A 107 -3.33 -33.07 6.88
N VAL A 108 -2.07 -32.83 7.26
CA VAL A 108 -1.20 -31.84 6.57
C VAL A 108 -0.78 -32.30 5.16
N CYS A 109 -0.69 -33.62 4.92
CA CYS A 109 -0.33 -34.21 3.62
C CYS A 109 -1.56 -34.52 2.73
N ASP A 110 -2.70 -34.86 3.33
CA ASP A 110 -3.98 -35.30 2.74
C ASP A 110 -5.07 -34.21 2.79
N LEU A 111 -4.72 -32.92 2.89
CA LEU A 111 -5.67 -31.87 2.52
C LEU A 111 -5.92 -31.94 1.00
N GLU A 112 -6.78 -32.88 0.61
CA GLU A 112 -7.61 -32.77 -0.58
C GLU A 112 -8.28 -31.39 -0.55
N ALA A 113 -8.40 -30.79 -1.74
CA ALA A 113 -8.92 -29.44 -1.90
C ALA A 113 -10.21 -29.26 -1.09
N VAL A 114 -10.15 -28.50 0.01
CA VAL A 114 -11.37 -28.08 0.71
C VAL A 114 -12.12 -27.18 -0.26
N SER A 115 -13.19 -27.72 -0.84
CA SER A 115 -14.02 -27.00 -1.79
C SER A 115 -14.88 -26.01 -1.01
N LEU A 116 -14.49 -24.73 -1.04
CA LEU A 116 -15.36 -23.65 -0.61
C LEU A 116 -16.12 -23.13 -1.84
N VAL A 117 -17.40 -23.49 -1.84
CA VAL A 117 -18.56 -23.01 -2.63
C VAL A 117 -18.25 -22.28 -3.94
N ASP A 118 -18.68 -22.90 -5.03
CA ASP A 118 -18.68 -22.35 -6.39
C ASP A 118 -19.66 -21.18 -6.50
N VAL A 119 -19.17 -20.03 -6.98
CA VAL A 119 -20.03 -18.89 -7.32
C VAL A 119 -19.44 -18.20 -8.54
N GLY A 120 -20.16 -18.33 -9.66
CA GLY A 120 -20.27 -17.40 -10.80
C GLY A 120 -19.01 -16.74 -11.36
N LYS A 121 -18.80 -16.88 -12.67
CA LYS A 121 -17.80 -16.10 -13.41
C LYS A 121 -18.02 -14.58 -13.21
N PRO A 122 -17.01 -13.80 -12.79
CA PRO A 122 -17.07 -12.35 -12.87
C PRO A 122 -16.71 -11.87 -14.29
N PRO A 123 -17.23 -10.71 -14.73
CA PRO A 123 -16.78 -10.06 -15.96
C PRO A 123 -15.51 -9.28 -15.65
N VAL A 124 -14.36 -9.80 -16.03
CA VAL A 124 -13.16 -8.96 -16.13
C VAL A 124 -13.07 -8.50 -17.57
N VAL A 125 -13.49 -7.27 -17.85
CA VAL A 125 -13.13 -6.59 -19.10
C VAL A 125 -11.74 -5.98 -18.87
N VAL A 126 -10.70 -6.82 -18.94
CA VAL A 126 -9.42 -6.30 -19.43
C VAL A 126 -9.65 -6.16 -20.93
N ALA A 127 -9.53 -4.96 -21.49
CA ALA A 127 -9.51 -4.80 -22.93
C ALA A 127 -8.43 -5.75 -23.48
N GLU A 128 -8.85 -6.83 -24.16
CA GLU A 128 -7.98 -7.93 -24.58
C GLU A 128 -6.95 -7.51 -25.65
N ASP A 129 -6.97 -6.25 -26.10
CA ASP A 129 -6.28 -5.83 -27.32
C ASP A 129 -5.12 -4.84 -27.16
N ASP A 130 -4.73 -4.40 -25.95
CA ASP A 130 -3.60 -3.46 -25.81
C ASP A 130 -2.28 -4.12 -25.38
N GLU A 131 -1.72 -4.95 -26.28
CA GLU A 131 -0.38 -5.54 -26.17
C GLU A 131 0.74 -4.49 -26.00
N ARG A 132 0.48 -3.20 -26.25
CA ARG A 132 1.50 -2.14 -26.17
C ARG A 132 1.84 -1.75 -24.72
N LEU A 133 0.91 -1.90 -23.78
CA LEU A 133 1.17 -1.71 -22.34
C LEU A 133 2.04 -2.84 -21.73
N LEU A 134 2.21 -3.96 -22.45
CA LEU A 134 2.80 -5.20 -21.94
C LEU A 134 4.31 -5.35 -22.15
N THR A 135 4.96 -4.37 -22.78
CA THR A 135 6.41 -4.40 -23.05
C THR A 135 7.26 -3.70 -21.98
N ALA A 136 6.63 -2.98 -21.04
CA ALA A 136 7.34 -2.33 -19.95
C ALA A 136 7.79 -3.39 -18.94
N ASP A 137 9.03 -3.81 -19.12
CA ASP A 137 9.81 -4.72 -18.30
C ASP A 137 9.83 -4.37 -16.78
N LYS A 138 9.15 -3.35 -16.26
CA LYS A 138 9.25 -2.95 -14.84
C LYS A 138 7.95 -2.37 -14.28
N ALA A 139 6.81 -2.97 -14.62
CA ALA A 139 5.51 -2.57 -14.07
C ALA A 139 5.28 -3.16 -12.67
N LEU A 140 5.21 -2.28 -11.67
CA LEU A 140 4.75 -2.48 -10.31
C LEU A 140 3.21 -2.37 -10.23
N PHE A 141 2.49 -3.49 -10.08
CA PHE A 141 1.06 -3.41 -9.75
C PHE A 141 0.89 -3.46 -8.24
N MET A 142 0.78 -2.29 -7.62
CA MET A 142 0.26 -2.26 -6.27
C MET A 142 -1.25 -2.34 -6.34
N MET A 143 -1.80 -3.50 -5.99
CA MET A 143 -3.23 -3.68 -5.91
C MET A 143 -3.61 -3.97 -4.46
N PRO A 144 -4.56 -3.23 -3.87
CA PRO A 144 -5.12 -3.62 -2.59
C PRO A 144 -5.93 -4.91 -2.80
N CYS A 145 -5.47 -5.98 -2.17
CA CYS A 145 -6.12 -7.28 -2.23
C CYS A 145 -6.55 -7.69 -0.82
N THR A 146 -7.83 -7.90 -0.60
CA THR A 146 -8.36 -8.42 0.67
C THR A 146 -8.72 -9.87 0.48
N VAL A 147 -8.44 -10.72 1.47
CA VAL A 147 -8.96 -12.09 1.45
C VAL A 147 -9.88 -12.32 2.64
N LYS A 148 -11.15 -12.56 2.34
CA LYS A 148 -12.24 -12.71 3.32
C LYS A 148 -13.05 -13.95 2.98
N ASP A 149 -13.32 -14.78 3.99
CA ASP A 149 -14.12 -16.01 3.85
C ASP A 149 -13.63 -16.94 2.71
N GLY A 150 -12.30 -17.04 2.54
CA GLY A 150 -11.67 -17.85 1.50
C GLY A 150 -11.78 -17.28 0.07
N ARG A 151 -12.20 -16.02 -0.09
CA ARG A 151 -12.32 -15.33 -1.39
C ARG A 151 -11.34 -14.16 -1.47
N VAL A 152 -10.67 -14.01 -2.62
CA VAL A 152 -9.82 -12.83 -2.89
C VAL A 152 -10.66 -11.75 -3.53
N PHE A 153 -10.66 -10.58 -2.90
CA PHE A 153 -11.18 -9.34 -3.42
C PHE A 153 -9.99 -8.50 -3.88
N VAL A 154 -10.01 -8.05 -5.12
CA VAL A 154 -9.00 -7.13 -5.66
C VAL A 154 -9.74 -5.85 -5.98
N GLU A 155 -9.37 -4.74 -5.33
CA GLU A 155 -10.07 -3.44 -5.47
C GLU A 155 -11.58 -3.50 -5.15
N GLY A 156 -12.01 -4.43 -4.30
CA GLY A 156 -13.42 -4.62 -3.95
C GLY A 156 -14.20 -5.51 -4.92
N GLU A 157 -13.62 -5.91 -6.05
CA GLU A 157 -14.21 -6.88 -6.97
C GLU A 157 -13.89 -8.31 -6.54
N GLN A 158 -14.91 -9.17 -6.44
CA GLN A 158 -14.74 -10.58 -6.10
C GLN A 158 -14.12 -11.32 -7.28
N THR A 159 -12.84 -11.70 -7.15
CA THR A 159 -12.12 -12.31 -8.29
C THR A 159 -12.34 -13.81 -8.40
N SER A 160 -12.52 -14.55 -7.28
CA SER A 160 -13.01 -15.95 -7.13
C SER A 160 -12.54 -16.58 -5.79
N SER A 161 -13.01 -17.79 -5.46
CA SER A 161 -12.54 -18.54 -4.28
C SER A 161 -11.08 -19.02 -4.42
N VAL A 162 -10.34 -18.99 -3.31
CA VAL A 162 -8.99 -19.56 -3.22
C VAL A 162 -9.12 -21.03 -2.87
N ARG A 163 -8.68 -21.91 -3.76
CA ARG A 163 -8.47 -23.32 -3.40
C ARG A 163 -7.16 -23.43 -2.62
N VAL A 164 -7.28 -23.89 -1.39
CA VAL A 164 -6.15 -24.13 -0.50
C VAL A 164 -5.66 -25.56 -0.69
N TYR A 165 -4.36 -25.74 -0.88
CA TYR A 165 -3.72 -27.05 -1.00
C TYR A 165 -2.62 -27.18 0.07
N GLY A 166 -2.33 -28.39 0.54
CA GLY A 166 -1.18 -28.64 1.41
C GLY A 166 0.12 -28.02 0.88
N LEU A 167 1.07 -27.68 1.77
CA LEU A 167 2.18 -26.75 1.48
C LEU A 167 3.02 -27.21 0.28
N SER A 168 3.38 -28.49 0.28
CA SER A 168 4.13 -29.13 -0.79
C SER A 168 3.43 -29.01 -2.14
N ARG A 169 2.10 -29.22 -2.17
CA ARG A 169 1.30 -29.09 -3.39
C ARG A 169 1.20 -27.63 -3.83
N SER A 170 1.00 -26.69 -2.92
CA SER A 170 0.99 -25.26 -3.23
C SER A 170 2.32 -24.79 -3.84
N MET A 171 3.45 -25.27 -3.31
CA MET A 171 4.80 -24.99 -3.83
C MET A 171 5.02 -25.60 -5.23
N LEU A 172 4.59 -26.85 -5.45
CA LEU A 172 4.63 -27.49 -6.78
C LEU A 172 3.79 -26.73 -7.80
N LEU A 173 2.63 -26.24 -7.39
CA LEU A 173 1.72 -25.50 -8.26
C LEU A 173 2.27 -24.11 -8.60
N LEU A 174 2.90 -23.40 -7.65
CA LEU A 174 3.65 -22.17 -7.93
C LEU A 174 4.79 -22.42 -8.95
N ARG A 175 5.51 -23.54 -8.82
CA ARG A 175 6.55 -23.95 -9.79
C ARG A 175 5.97 -24.24 -11.18
N ALA A 176 4.85 -24.94 -11.24
CA ALA A 176 4.15 -25.19 -12.50
C ALA A 176 3.70 -23.89 -13.19
N ASP A 177 3.43 -22.85 -12.40
CA ASP A 177 3.06 -21.53 -12.92
C ASP A 177 4.28 -20.71 -13.39
N GLY A 178 5.51 -21.13 -13.06
CA GLY A 178 6.77 -20.53 -13.50
C GLY A 178 7.61 -19.91 -12.38
N ILE A 179 7.17 -20.04 -11.12
CA ILE A 179 7.94 -19.58 -9.94
C ILE A 179 9.05 -20.59 -9.64
N LYS A 180 10.30 -20.23 -9.93
CA LYS A 180 11.49 -21.06 -9.74
C LYS A 180 11.91 -21.18 -8.27
N ALA A 181 11.67 -20.13 -7.48
CA ALA A 181 12.05 -20.08 -6.07
C ALA A 181 11.01 -19.33 -5.26
N VAL A 182 10.77 -19.78 -4.03
CA VAL A 182 9.94 -19.06 -3.04
C VAL A 182 10.81 -18.76 -1.84
N MET A 183 10.84 -17.51 -1.40
CA MET A 183 11.54 -17.07 -0.19
C MET A 183 10.53 -16.53 0.80
N PHE A 184 10.68 -16.91 2.06
CA PHE A 184 9.88 -16.40 3.16
C PHE A 184 10.75 -15.51 4.05
N ASP A 185 10.32 -14.27 4.28
CA ASP A 185 10.95 -13.34 5.20
C ASP A 185 10.04 -13.11 6.41
N ASN A 186 10.61 -13.05 7.62
CA ASN A 186 9.87 -12.80 8.87
C ASN A 186 8.74 -13.82 9.13
N ALA A 187 8.86 -15.03 8.58
CA ALA A 187 7.88 -16.11 8.77
C ALA A 187 7.98 -16.78 10.16
N ASP A 188 8.84 -16.26 11.04
CA ASP A 188 8.99 -16.77 12.40
C ASP A 188 7.67 -16.61 13.15
N GLY A 189 7.08 -17.73 13.56
CA GLY A 189 5.77 -17.76 14.22
C GLY A 189 4.59 -18.03 13.29
N ALA A 190 4.79 -18.06 11.97
CA ALA A 190 3.74 -18.47 11.03
C ALA A 190 3.49 -19.98 11.12
N SER A 191 2.23 -20.36 11.29
CA SER A 191 1.79 -21.74 11.25
C SER A 191 1.89 -22.32 9.83
N VAL A 192 1.91 -23.65 9.74
CA VAL A 192 1.87 -24.35 8.44
C VAL A 192 0.60 -24.00 7.66
N ALA A 193 -0.54 -23.84 8.35
CA ALA A 193 -1.81 -23.46 7.74
C ALA A 193 -1.73 -22.06 7.09
N GLU A 194 -1.11 -21.10 7.76
CA GLU A 194 -0.90 -19.75 7.21
C GLU A 194 0.00 -19.80 5.97
N LEU A 195 1.14 -20.50 6.03
CA LEU A 195 2.05 -20.68 4.88
C LEU A 195 1.36 -21.33 3.66
N VAL A 196 0.54 -22.34 3.91
CA VAL A 196 -0.28 -23.03 2.91
C VAL A 196 -1.23 -22.05 2.21
N TRP A 197 -1.95 -21.28 3.01
CA TRP A 197 -2.94 -20.35 2.54
C TRP A 197 -2.30 -19.24 1.71
N MET A 198 -1.15 -18.74 2.15
CA MET A 198 -0.36 -17.75 1.45
C MET A 198 0.12 -18.20 0.08
N CYS A 199 0.69 -19.41 -0.01
CA CYS A 199 1.12 -19.95 -1.28
C CYS A 199 -0.06 -20.07 -2.26
N SER A 200 -1.25 -20.39 -1.74
CA SER A 200 -2.48 -20.46 -2.52
C SER A 200 -2.95 -19.08 -3.00
N VAL A 201 -2.91 -18.07 -2.13
CA VAL A 201 -3.22 -16.66 -2.46
C VAL A 201 -2.23 -16.10 -3.48
N ALA A 202 -0.93 -16.24 -3.24
CA ALA A 202 0.10 -15.74 -4.14
C ALA A 202 0.02 -16.38 -5.52
N ARG A 203 -0.27 -17.69 -5.59
CA ARG A 203 -0.52 -18.38 -6.85
C ARG A 203 -1.75 -17.82 -7.57
N LYS A 204 -2.84 -17.57 -6.85
CA LYS A 204 -4.07 -17.03 -7.41
C LYS A 204 -3.84 -15.66 -8.03
N ILE A 205 -3.18 -14.78 -7.27
CA ILE A 205 -2.75 -13.45 -7.70
C ILE A 205 -1.88 -13.55 -8.95
N PHE A 206 -0.85 -14.43 -8.92
CA PHE A 206 0.06 -14.63 -10.05
C PHE A 206 -0.65 -15.09 -11.32
N ARG A 207 -1.66 -15.96 -11.21
CA ARG A 207 -2.46 -16.39 -12.37
C ARG A 207 -3.42 -15.31 -12.87
N GLY A 208 -4.02 -14.54 -11.96
CA GLY A 208 -4.99 -13.50 -12.29
C GLY A 208 -4.39 -12.32 -13.02
N HIS A 209 -3.16 -11.93 -12.67
CA HIS A 209 -2.49 -10.76 -13.28
C HIS A 209 -1.49 -11.13 -14.38
N GLY A 210 -1.53 -12.38 -14.84
CA GLY A 210 -0.59 -12.92 -15.82
C GLY A 210 0.81 -13.09 -15.27
N ARG A 211 1.71 -13.72 -16.04
CA ARG A 211 3.14 -13.88 -15.72
C ARG A 211 3.93 -12.55 -15.77
N ARG A 212 3.32 -11.45 -15.34
CA ARG A 212 3.92 -10.12 -15.28
C ARG A 212 4.90 -10.11 -14.11
N PHE A 213 6.16 -10.36 -14.42
CA PHE A 213 7.23 -10.31 -13.45
C PHE A 213 7.64 -8.85 -13.17
N GLY A 214 7.97 -8.52 -11.92
CA GLY A 214 8.17 -7.15 -11.44
C GLY A 214 7.04 -6.65 -10.51
N LEU A 215 6.19 -7.56 -10.02
CA LEU A 215 4.98 -7.26 -9.29
C LEU A 215 5.21 -7.20 -7.78
N VAL A 216 4.71 -6.17 -7.10
CA VAL A 216 4.70 -6.06 -5.63
C VAL A 216 3.29 -5.83 -5.14
N ILE A 217 2.81 -6.68 -4.23
CA ILE A 217 1.45 -6.61 -3.73
C ILE A 217 1.44 -6.70 -2.22
N ASN A 218 0.70 -5.78 -1.59
CA ASN A 218 0.38 -5.80 -0.18
C ASN A 218 -1.04 -6.35 0.03
N VAL A 219 -1.14 -7.49 0.70
CA VAL A 219 -2.38 -8.24 0.88
C VAL A 219 -2.71 -8.36 2.36
N PRO A 220 -3.77 -7.68 2.86
CA PRO A 220 -4.43 -8.07 4.10
C PRO A 220 -5.18 -9.40 3.91
N VAL A 221 -4.89 -10.33 4.80
CA VAL A 221 -5.40 -11.70 4.77
C VAL A 221 -6.10 -11.97 6.10
N SER A 222 -7.41 -12.03 6.11
CA SER A 222 -8.14 -12.46 7.30
C SER A 222 -8.00 -13.97 7.44
N VAL A 223 -7.41 -14.44 8.54
CA VAL A 223 -7.26 -15.87 8.85
C VAL A 223 -8.41 -16.27 9.77
N PRO A 224 -9.42 -17.01 9.28
CA PRO A 224 -10.63 -17.27 10.07
C PRO A 224 -10.36 -17.98 11.40
N GLU A 225 -9.42 -18.93 11.39
CA GLU A 225 -9.09 -19.75 12.57
C GLU A 225 -8.33 -18.96 13.64
N ALA A 226 -7.57 -17.93 13.24
CA ALA A 226 -6.75 -17.14 14.16
C ALA A 226 -7.46 -15.86 14.65
N GLY A 227 -8.60 -15.50 14.05
CA GLY A 227 -9.30 -14.24 14.34
C GLY A 227 -8.42 -13.00 14.09
N SER A 228 -7.36 -13.14 13.30
CA SER A 228 -6.35 -12.11 13.05
C SER A 228 -6.22 -11.82 11.56
N THR A 229 -5.74 -10.62 11.24
CA THR A 229 -5.41 -10.23 9.86
C THR A 229 -3.91 -10.33 9.67
N MET A 230 -3.48 -11.17 8.74
CA MET A 230 -2.10 -11.21 8.26
C MET A 230 -1.87 -10.11 7.22
N PHE A 231 -0.70 -9.48 7.27
CA PHE A 231 -0.28 -8.52 6.26
C PHE A 231 0.86 -9.16 5.48
N LEU A 232 0.64 -9.37 4.18
CA LEU A 232 1.57 -10.07 3.31
C LEU A 232 2.10 -9.12 2.26
N HIS A 233 3.42 -9.02 2.18
CA HIS A 233 4.08 -8.31 1.11
C HIS A 233 4.70 -9.33 0.14
N LEU A 234 4.15 -9.39 -1.07
CA LEU A 234 4.53 -10.34 -2.11
C LEU A 234 5.33 -9.64 -3.19
N THR A 235 6.56 -10.09 -3.47
CA THR A 235 7.40 -9.58 -4.57
C THR A 235 7.67 -10.69 -5.58
N PHE A 236 7.18 -10.53 -6.80
CA PHE A 236 7.43 -11.44 -7.92
C PHE A 236 8.55 -10.89 -8.80
N HIS A 237 9.72 -11.53 -8.75
CA HIS A 237 10.88 -11.18 -9.55
C HIS A 237 10.84 -11.84 -10.93
N LYS A 238 11.43 -11.16 -11.93
CA LYS A 238 11.67 -11.69 -13.29
C LYS A 238 12.43 -12.98 -13.38
N THR A 239 13.27 -13.25 -12.40
CA THR A 239 14.00 -14.50 -12.32
C THR A 239 13.10 -15.70 -12.03
N GLY A 240 11.80 -15.48 -11.78
CA GLY A 240 10.86 -16.46 -11.27
C GLY A 240 10.97 -16.64 -9.76
N MET A 241 11.59 -15.70 -9.05
CA MET A 241 11.63 -15.73 -7.59
C MET A 241 10.41 -15.03 -7.02
N LEU A 242 9.72 -15.67 -6.09
CA LEU A 242 8.63 -15.10 -5.30
C LEU A 242 9.13 -14.90 -3.88
N ARG A 243 9.22 -13.65 -3.45
CA ARG A 243 9.51 -13.31 -2.06
C ARG A 243 8.20 -13.01 -1.35
N MET A 244 7.95 -13.65 -0.22
CA MET A 244 6.81 -13.42 0.65
C MET A 244 7.34 -12.91 1.98
N ARG A 245 6.98 -11.69 2.36
CA ARG A 245 7.32 -11.12 3.66
C ARG A 245 6.08 -11.03 4.53
N PHE A 246 6.24 -11.47 5.77
CA PHE A 246 5.21 -11.40 6.80
C PHE A 246 5.36 -10.09 7.57
N GLU A 247 4.32 -9.29 7.49
CA GLU A 247 4.26 -7.96 8.08
C GLU A 247 3.37 -7.93 9.33
N SER A 248 2.49 -8.92 9.50
CA SER A 248 1.50 -8.99 10.60
C SER A 248 2.04 -9.15 12.01
N TYR A 249 3.30 -9.53 12.19
CA TYR A 249 3.92 -9.52 13.53
C TYR A 249 4.45 -8.13 13.92
N ALA A 250 4.64 -7.24 12.95
CA ALA A 250 4.91 -5.83 13.14
C ALA A 250 3.57 -5.08 13.10
N ILE A 251 2.80 -5.21 14.18
CA ILE A 251 1.49 -4.60 14.41
C ILE A 251 1.44 -3.20 13.79
N ALA A 252 0.57 -2.98 12.79
CA ALA A 252 0.13 -1.64 12.42
C ALA A 252 -0.37 -0.99 13.73
N PRO A 253 0.32 0.04 14.25
CA PRO A 253 -0.02 0.57 15.55
C PRO A 253 -1.49 0.93 15.54
N LYS A 254 -2.29 0.31 16.41
CA LYS A 254 -3.66 0.76 16.64
C LYS A 254 -3.55 2.24 16.96
N TYR A 255 -4.00 3.07 16.02
CA TYR A 255 -3.85 4.51 16.06
C TYR A 255 -4.72 5.06 17.19
N THR A 256 -4.25 4.93 18.43
CA THR A 256 -4.91 5.43 19.62
C THR A 256 -4.27 6.75 19.99
N SER A 257 -5.11 7.76 20.15
CA SER A 257 -4.74 9.06 20.67
C SER A 257 -5.71 9.38 21.79
N THR A 258 -5.20 9.93 22.89
CA THR A 258 -6.03 10.47 23.97
C THR A 258 -6.51 11.89 23.67
N LEU A 259 -6.05 12.48 22.56
CA LEU A 259 -6.44 13.81 22.13
C LEU A 259 -7.85 13.81 21.53
N THR A 260 -8.54 14.93 21.67
CA THR A 260 -9.78 15.18 20.95
C THR A 260 -9.51 15.56 19.49
N VAL A 261 -10.54 15.50 18.64
CA VAL A 261 -10.45 15.96 17.24
C VAL A 261 -9.97 17.43 17.14
N PRO A 262 -10.54 18.41 17.88
CA PRO A 262 -10.07 19.79 17.84
C PRO A 262 -8.60 19.96 18.27
N GLU A 263 -8.19 19.25 19.32
CA GLU A 263 -6.82 19.31 19.83
C GLU A 263 -5.82 18.69 18.83
N THR A 264 -6.21 17.59 18.18
CA THR A 264 -5.41 16.97 17.12
C THR A 264 -5.25 17.89 15.92
N LYS A 265 -6.37 18.48 15.42
CA LYS A 265 -6.34 19.49 14.34
C LYS A 265 -5.41 20.65 14.71
N ARG A 266 -5.53 21.21 15.93
CA ARG A 266 -4.68 22.31 16.42
C ARG A 266 -3.19 21.95 16.41
N ARG A 267 -2.81 20.81 16.99
CA ARG A 267 -1.39 20.38 17.03
C ARG A 267 -0.83 20.13 15.64
N MET A 268 -1.62 19.55 14.73
CA MET A 268 -1.18 19.35 13.35
C MET A 268 -0.96 20.68 12.62
N LYS A 269 -1.86 21.65 12.80
CA LYS A 269 -1.66 23.01 12.27
C LYS A 269 -0.37 23.64 12.77
N GLU A 270 -0.11 23.56 14.07
CA GLU A 270 1.11 24.13 14.66
C GLU A 270 2.37 23.39 14.19
N HIS A 271 2.36 22.05 14.19
CA HIS A 271 3.54 21.24 13.90
C HIS A 271 3.94 21.28 12.42
N PHE A 272 2.96 21.19 11.51
CA PHE A 272 3.19 21.17 10.06
C PHE A 272 2.90 22.51 9.38
N LYS A 273 2.57 23.57 10.14
CA LYS A 273 2.18 24.90 9.65
C LYS A 273 0.99 24.87 8.66
N LEU A 274 0.03 23.99 8.91
CA LEU A 274 -1.13 23.80 8.02
C LEU A 274 -2.10 25.00 8.06
N GLY A 275 -2.90 25.11 7.02
CA GLY A 275 -4.13 25.91 7.01
C GLY A 275 -5.23 25.28 7.86
N ASP A 276 -6.49 25.58 7.54
CA ASP A 276 -7.63 25.01 8.23
C ASP A 276 -7.96 23.57 7.80
N PHE A 277 -8.69 22.87 8.68
CA PHE A 277 -9.32 21.60 8.40
C PHE A 277 -10.80 21.85 8.13
N GLU A 278 -11.23 21.61 6.90
CA GLU A 278 -12.58 21.86 6.43
C GLU A 278 -13.35 20.54 6.25
N GLU A 279 -14.67 20.64 6.24
CA GLU A 279 -15.60 19.52 6.18
C GLU A 279 -16.65 19.84 5.10
N ASP A 280 -16.60 19.09 3.99
CA ASP A 280 -17.49 19.21 2.83
C ASP A 280 -18.35 17.94 2.74
N GLY A 281 -19.38 17.88 3.58
CA GLY A 281 -20.29 16.73 3.66
C GLY A 281 -19.76 15.53 4.47
N ALA A 282 -18.50 15.53 4.90
CA ALA A 282 -17.93 14.51 5.79
C ALA A 282 -17.10 15.15 6.91
N ALA A 283 -17.25 14.63 8.13
CA ALA A 283 -16.54 15.12 9.31
C ALA A 283 -15.25 14.34 9.56
N TRP A 284 -14.22 15.00 10.10
CA TRP A 284 -12.98 14.33 10.49
C TRP A 284 -13.17 13.49 11.76
N SER A 285 -12.86 12.21 11.68
CA SER A 285 -12.69 11.35 12.85
C SER A 285 -11.27 11.46 13.43
N LEU A 286 -11.11 11.06 14.69
CA LEU A 286 -9.79 11.02 15.33
C LEU A 286 -8.84 10.02 14.64
N VAL A 287 -9.36 8.87 14.22
CA VAL A 287 -8.56 7.82 13.55
C VAL A 287 -7.99 8.33 12.24
N GLU A 288 -8.81 9.00 11.41
CA GLU A 288 -8.36 9.59 10.15
C GLU A 288 -7.29 10.67 10.36
N LEU A 289 -7.46 11.53 11.37
CA LEU A 289 -6.47 12.57 11.68
C LEU A 289 -5.14 11.98 12.17
N VAL A 290 -5.17 10.88 12.92
CA VAL A 290 -3.93 10.20 13.33
C VAL A 290 -3.24 9.56 12.12
N GLN A 291 -3.98 8.93 11.21
CA GLN A 291 -3.42 8.42 9.96
C GLN A 291 -2.81 9.54 9.11
N LEU A 292 -3.54 10.65 8.94
CA LEU A 292 -3.04 11.83 8.25
C LEU A 292 -1.75 12.36 8.90
N HIS A 293 -1.75 12.56 10.22
CA HIS A 293 -0.55 12.98 10.97
C HIS A 293 0.64 12.07 10.68
N ASN A 294 0.44 10.76 10.70
CA ASN A 294 1.51 9.80 10.51
C ASN A 294 2.01 9.74 9.06
N ALA A 295 1.13 9.97 8.07
CA ALA A 295 1.54 10.18 6.70
C ALA A 295 2.39 11.47 6.58
N LEU A 296 1.94 12.60 7.14
CA LEU A 296 2.69 13.86 7.13
C LEU A 296 4.06 13.74 7.84
N ALA A 297 4.14 12.94 8.90
CA ALA A 297 5.38 12.71 9.63
C ALA A 297 6.47 12.02 8.81
N LYS A 298 6.09 11.31 7.72
CA LYS A 298 7.04 10.68 6.79
C LYS A 298 7.76 11.69 5.90
N LEU A 299 7.26 12.93 5.80
CA LEU A 299 7.89 13.96 4.99
C LEU A 299 9.24 14.39 5.57
N PRO A 300 10.31 14.44 4.74
CA PRO A 300 11.55 15.10 5.11
C PRO A 300 11.28 16.52 5.57
N THR A 301 12.02 17.00 6.58
CA THR A 301 11.79 18.35 7.15
C THR A 301 11.83 19.45 6.09
N ALA A 302 12.73 19.34 5.10
CA ALA A 302 12.84 20.29 3.99
C ALA A 302 11.57 20.35 3.12
N ASP A 303 10.84 19.24 3.00
CA ASP A 303 9.64 19.16 2.18
C ASP A 303 8.39 19.68 2.89
N ARG A 304 8.42 19.82 4.22
CA ARG A 304 7.27 20.32 4.99
C ARG A 304 6.87 21.75 4.62
N ILE A 305 7.75 22.52 3.98
CA ILE A 305 7.45 23.86 3.43
C ILE A 305 6.30 23.83 2.43
N VAL A 306 6.04 22.70 1.78
CA VAL A 306 4.94 22.56 0.80
C VAL A 306 3.57 22.54 1.46
N LEU A 307 3.52 22.23 2.76
CA LEU A 307 2.29 22.19 3.54
C LEU A 307 1.95 23.54 4.20
N GLU A 308 2.83 24.54 4.11
CA GLU A 308 2.61 25.83 4.77
C GLU A 308 1.33 26.51 4.26
N GLY A 309 0.35 26.66 5.16
CA GLY A 309 -0.97 27.18 4.84
C GLY A 309 -1.84 26.23 4.01
N CYS A 310 -1.41 24.98 3.77
CA CYS A 310 -2.19 24.01 3.03
C CYS A 310 -3.40 23.57 3.85
N ARG A 311 -4.60 23.67 3.27
CA ARG A 311 -5.85 23.25 3.91
C ARG A 311 -6.13 21.78 3.61
N PHE A 312 -6.75 21.08 4.55
CA PHE A 312 -7.22 19.71 4.35
C PHE A 312 -8.74 19.69 4.40
N ILE A 313 -9.37 19.25 3.31
CA ILE A 313 -10.82 19.23 3.15
C ILE A 313 -11.26 17.77 3.20
N ARG A 314 -12.10 17.42 4.18
CA ARG A 314 -12.74 16.10 4.22
C ARG A 314 -14.02 16.15 3.43
N LYS A 315 -14.09 15.41 2.33
CA LYS A 315 -15.26 15.42 1.43
C LYS A 315 -15.99 14.08 1.46
N LYS A 316 -17.32 14.10 1.49
CA LYS A 316 -18.11 12.88 1.30
C LYS A 316 -17.94 12.37 -0.13
N MET A 317 -17.96 11.06 -0.34
CA MET A 317 -17.96 10.51 -1.70
C MET A 317 -19.12 11.09 -2.53
N SER A 318 -18.81 11.52 -3.75
CA SER A 318 -19.79 12.03 -4.72
C SER A 318 -20.55 10.88 -5.37
N ASP A 319 -21.80 11.12 -5.79
CA ASP A 319 -22.54 10.16 -6.62
C ASP A 319 -22.06 10.18 -8.08
N ASP A 320 -21.23 11.17 -8.47
CA ASP A 320 -20.59 11.22 -9.79
C ASP A 320 -19.49 10.14 -9.90
N PRO A 321 -19.60 9.18 -10.84
CA PRO A 321 -18.63 8.11 -11.01
C PRO A 321 -17.20 8.58 -11.27
N GLU A 322 -17.01 9.72 -11.96
CA GLU A 322 -15.66 10.24 -12.23
C GLU A 322 -15.01 10.75 -10.95
N GLU A 323 -15.75 11.52 -10.15
CA GLU A 323 -15.29 12.01 -8.86
C GLU A 323 -15.17 10.89 -7.82
N ALA A 324 -16.03 9.88 -7.86
CA ALA A 324 -15.98 8.72 -6.98
C ALA A 324 -14.74 7.83 -7.24
N ALA A 325 -14.19 7.86 -8.45
CA ALA A 325 -12.95 7.19 -8.79
C ALA A 325 -11.72 7.90 -8.19
N GLU A 326 -11.81 9.22 -7.96
CA GLU A 326 -10.78 9.99 -7.26
C GLU A 326 -10.86 9.72 -5.75
N ARG A 327 -9.71 9.44 -5.14
CA ARG A 327 -9.63 9.28 -3.67
C ARG A 327 -9.16 10.57 -3.01
N GLY A 328 -8.32 11.34 -3.69
CA GLY A 328 -7.90 12.65 -3.25
C GLY A 328 -7.67 13.58 -4.44
N ALA A 329 -7.49 14.86 -4.13
CA ALA A 329 -7.08 15.84 -5.11
C ALA A 329 -6.34 17.00 -4.45
N TYR A 330 -5.17 17.36 -4.97
CA TYR A 330 -4.52 18.64 -4.68
C TYR A 330 -4.98 19.75 -5.63
N ARG A 331 -5.25 20.93 -5.07
CA ARG A 331 -5.63 22.15 -5.80
C ARG A 331 -4.62 23.26 -5.51
N VAL A 332 -3.66 23.45 -6.42
CA VAL A 332 -2.51 24.38 -6.26
C VAL A 332 -2.89 25.82 -5.90
N PHE A 333 -3.95 26.37 -6.51
CA PHE A 333 -4.36 27.77 -6.30
C PHE A 333 -5.15 27.99 -5.01
N GLN A 334 -5.83 26.95 -4.54
CA GLN A 334 -6.53 26.94 -3.26
C GLN A 334 -5.62 26.50 -2.11
N ASN A 335 -4.42 26.02 -2.45
CA ASN A 335 -3.48 25.30 -1.60
C ASN A 335 -4.22 24.34 -0.67
N SER A 336 -4.97 23.41 -1.26
CA SER A 336 -5.81 22.50 -0.51
C SER A 336 -5.69 21.08 -1.02
N ILE A 337 -5.71 20.14 -0.10
CA ILE A 337 -5.83 18.71 -0.36
C ILE A 337 -7.22 18.27 0.07
N THR A 338 -8.01 17.77 -0.88
CA THR A 338 -9.30 17.14 -0.60
C THR A 338 -9.10 15.64 -0.46
N LEU A 339 -9.66 15.03 0.59
CA LEU A 339 -9.65 13.59 0.82
C LEU A 339 -11.09 13.07 0.95
N LEU A 340 -11.43 12.08 0.12
CA LEU A 340 -12.76 11.46 0.07
C LEU A 340 -12.89 10.30 1.07
N ASP A 341 -14.11 9.82 1.28
CA ASP A 341 -14.38 8.67 2.16
C ASP A 341 -13.57 7.42 1.75
N ALA A 342 -13.34 7.24 0.45
CA ALA A 342 -12.57 6.13 -0.12
C ALA A 342 -11.09 6.12 0.30
N VAL A 343 -10.56 7.21 0.88
CA VAL A 343 -9.20 7.26 1.43
C VAL A 343 -9.08 6.47 2.71
N PHE A 344 -10.14 6.47 3.52
CA PHE A 344 -10.13 5.92 4.87
C PHE A 344 -11.09 4.73 5.05
N PRO A 345 -11.06 3.73 4.15
CA PRO A 345 -12.07 2.68 4.18
C PRO A 345 -11.81 1.62 5.28
N GLY A 346 -10.99 1.94 6.28
CA GLY A 346 -10.49 1.03 7.31
C GLY A 346 -9.26 0.22 6.87
N ASP A 347 -8.90 -0.79 7.69
CA ASP A 347 -7.76 -1.68 7.44
C ASP A 347 -8.03 -2.68 6.28
N ASP A 348 -9.25 -2.71 5.74
CA ASP A 348 -9.73 -3.70 4.78
C ASP A 348 -9.16 -3.52 3.36
N TYR A 349 -8.65 -2.33 3.03
CA TYR A 349 -8.14 -2.00 1.68
C TYR A 349 -6.61 -2.10 1.60
N GLY A 350 -6.00 -2.77 2.57
CA GLY A 350 -4.58 -3.09 2.57
C GLY A 350 -3.68 -2.00 3.09
N PHE A 351 -2.39 -2.20 2.85
CA PHE A 351 -1.32 -1.46 3.50
C PHE A 351 -0.22 -1.09 2.51
N VAL A 352 0.64 -0.17 2.91
CA VAL A 352 1.85 0.21 2.18
C VAL A 352 3.04 0.25 3.14
N GLY A 353 4.24 0.10 2.58
CA GLY A 353 5.47 -0.04 3.34
C GLY A 353 5.71 -1.47 3.85
N VAL A 354 6.88 -1.67 4.45
CA VAL A 354 7.38 -2.95 4.93
C VAL A 354 8.06 -2.80 6.29
N GLY A 355 8.09 -3.87 7.09
CA GLY A 355 8.68 -3.88 8.43
C GLY A 355 8.07 -2.85 9.37
N GLY A 356 8.90 -2.15 10.15
CA GLY A 356 8.43 -1.12 11.09
C GLY A 356 7.73 0.11 10.46
N ASN A 357 7.61 0.16 9.12
CA ASN A 357 7.02 1.27 8.37
C ASN A 357 5.67 0.92 7.70
N ILE A 358 5.10 -0.25 8.00
CA ILE A 358 3.75 -0.63 7.54
C ILE A 358 2.74 0.44 7.97
N CYS A 359 1.91 0.86 7.03
CA CYS A 359 0.85 1.82 7.28
C CYS A 359 -0.38 1.55 6.41
N PRO A 360 -1.57 2.04 6.79
CA PRO A 360 -2.78 1.89 5.99
C PRO A 360 -2.63 2.49 4.60
N TYR A 361 -3.40 1.98 3.65
CA TYR A 361 -3.42 2.50 2.28
C TYR A 361 -3.74 4.01 2.19
N SER A 362 -4.43 4.59 3.17
CA SER A 362 -4.66 6.05 3.25
C SER A 362 -3.37 6.87 3.18
N HIS A 363 -2.25 6.35 3.71
CA HIS A 363 -0.95 7.01 3.61
C HIS A 363 -0.47 7.13 2.18
N TRP A 364 -0.79 6.17 1.30
CA TRP A 364 -0.46 6.24 -0.11
C TRP A 364 -1.16 7.41 -0.77
N VAL A 365 -2.48 7.51 -0.58
CA VAL A 365 -3.28 8.59 -1.19
C VAL A 365 -2.86 9.95 -0.65
N VAL A 366 -2.70 10.09 0.67
CA VAL A 366 -2.26 11.34 1.29
C VAL A 366 -0.92 11.80 0.74
N LEU A 367 0.08 10.91 0.70
CA LEU A 367 1.41 11.25 0.20
C LEU A 367 1.43 11.48 -1.30
N HIS A 368 0.51 10.87 -2.05
CA HIS A 368 0.33 11.11 -3.49
C HIS A 368 -0.14 12.54 -3.74
N GLU A 369 -1.17 13.01 -3.02
CA GLU A 369 -1.60 14.41 -3.14
C GLU A 369 -0.53 15.40 -2.70
N ILE A 370 0.28 15.02 -1.71
CA ILE A 370 1.44 15.83 -1.29
C ILE A 370 2.53 15.79 -2.36
N GLY A 371 2.69 14.70 -3.11
CA GLY A 371 3.54 14.62 -4.29
C GLY A 371 3.15 15.69 -5.30
N HIS A 372 1.86 15.84 -5.62
CA HIS A 372 1.37 16.94 -6.46
C HIS A 372 1.68 18.32 -5.85
N ALA A 373 1.53 18.49 -4.53
CA ALA A 373 1.88 19.74 -3.85
C ALA A 373 3.38 20.08 -3.91
N VAL A 374 4.24 19.07 -3.80
CA VAL A 374 5.69 19.18 -3.98
C VAL A 374 6.01 19.62 -5.40
N GLU A 375 5.44 18.93 -6.39
CA GLU A 375 5.64 19.20 -7.80
C GLU A 375 5.29 20.65 -8.16
N LEU A 376 4.15 21.11 -7.67
CA LEU A 376 3.57 22.41 -8.00
C LEU A 376 3.95 23.53 -7.01
N ARG A 377 4.91 23.28 -6.09
CA ARG A 377 5.24 24.23 -5.01
C ARG A 377 5.64 25.62 -5.51
N HIS A 378 6.48 25.68 -6.54
CA HIS A 378 6.96 26.93 -7.11
C HIS A 378 5.82 27.73 -7.76
N TRP A 379 4.83 27.05 -8.34
CA TRP A 379 3.63 27.70 -8.84
C TRP A 379 2.79 28.28 -7.72
N HIS A 380 2.56 27.52 -6.66
CA HIS A 380 1.88 28.06 -5.48
C HIS A 380 2.63 29.28 -4.91
N ALA A 381 3.96 29.25 -4.87
CA ALA A 381 4.77 30.39 -4.44
C ALA A 381 4.60 31.63 -5.32
N GLN A 382 4.52 31.46 -6.65
CA GLN A 382 4.25 32.55 -7.59
C GLN A 382 2.83 33.08 -7.43
N TYR A 383 1.85 32.20 -7.34
CA TYR A 383 0.45 32.56 -7.13
C TYR A 383 0.26 33.38 -5.85
N LYS A 384 0.92 33.00 -4.76
CA LYS A 384 0.89 33.73 -3.48
C LYS A 384 1.44 35.16 -3.59
N LYS A 385 2.31 35.47 -4.56
CA LYS A 385 2.74 36.86 -4.83
C LYS A 385 1.58 37.73 -5.35
N TRP A 386 0.53 37.10 -5.86
CA TRP A 386 -0.69 37.75 -6.31
C TRP A 386 -1.84 37.58 -5.31
N ASP A 387 -1.55 37.33 -4.04
CA ASP A 387 -2.58 37.30 -2.99
C ASP A 387 -3.33 38.65 -2.95
N THR A 388 -4.60 38.60 -3.37
CA THR A 388 -5.47 39.77 -3.50
C THR A 388 -6.13 40.16 -2.19
N SER A 389 -6.02 39.33 -1.14
CA SER A 389 -6.77 39.52 0.12
C SER A 389 -6.48 40.86 0.80
N ALA A 390 -5.24 41.33 0.75
CA ALA A 390 -4.85 42.64 1.29
C ALA A 390 -5.49 43.78 0.49
N ILE A 391 -5.48 43.69 -0.85
CA ILE A 391 -6.08 44.68 -1.76
C ILE A 391 -7.60 44.74 -1.55
N GLU A 392 -8.25 43.58 -1.50
CA GLU A 392 -9.70 43.46 -1.28
C GLU A 392 -10.13 44.01 0.09
N LYS A 393 -9.35 43.72 1.14
CA LYS A 393 -9.59 44.27 2.48
C LYS A 393 -9.45 45.78 2.49
N GLU A 394 -8.42 46.34 1.85
CA GLU A 394 -8.22 47.78 1.75
C GLU A 394 -9.36 48.44 0.95
N LEU A 395 -9.74 47.89 -0.21
CA LEU A 395 -10.89 48.35 -0.99
C LEU A 395 -12.18 48.38 -0.18
N LYS A 396 -12.44 47.34 0.63
CA LYS A 396 -13.59 47.29 1.53
C LYS A 396 -13.57 48.42 2.58
N THR A 397 -12.41 48.70 3.17
CA THR A 397 -12.22 49.81 4.12
C THR A 397 -12.42 51.17 3.45
N LEU A 398 -11.84 51.39 2.28
CA LEU A 398 -11.99 52.64 1.51
C LEU A 398 -13.45 52.88 1.09
N GLY A 399 -14.16 51.83 0.70
CA GLY A 399 -15.60 51.90 0.37
C GLY A 399 -16.47 52.24 1.59
N ALA A 400 -16.12 51.72 2.77
CA ALA A 400 -16.78 52.11 4.02
C ALA A 400 -16.52 53.59 4.37
N ARG A 401 -15.27 54.05 4.23
CA ARG A 401 -14.90 55.45 4.46
C ARG A 401 -15.57 56.41 3.48
N GLU A 402 -15.72 56.03 2.23
CA GLU A 402 -16.42 56.84 1.23
C GLU A 402 -17.89 57.03 1.59
N LYS A 403 -18.56 55.98 2.06
CA LYS A 403 -19.94 56.08 2.56
C LYS A 403 -20.05 57.05 3.73
N GLU A 404 -19.10 57.02 4.66
CA GLU A 404 -19.04 57.97 5.77
C GLU A 404 -18.83 59.41 5.27
N LEU A 405 -17.86 59.64 4.39
CA LEU A 405 -17.60 60.96 3.79
C LEU A 405 -18.83 61.51 3.06
N ASN A 406 -19.60 60.66 2.38
CA ASN A 406 -20.85 61.07 1.72
C ASN A 406 -21.93 61.53 2.72
N VAL A 407 -22.02 60.90 3.89
CA VAL A 407 -22.92 61.34 4.97
C VAL A 407 -22.43 62.65 5.58
N LEU A 408 -21.12 62.81 5.76
CA LEU A 408 -20.54 64.05 6.29
C LEU A 408 -20.76 65.22 5.32
N LEU A 409 -20.64 65.01 4.02
CA LEU A 409 -20.82 66.02 2.97
C LEU A 409 -22.29 66.27 2.57
N ALA A 410 -23.25 65.75 3.34
CA ALA A 410 -24.67 65.95 3.02
C ALA A 410 -25.04 67.46 3.08
N PRO A 411 -25.85 67.95 2.13
CA PRO A 411 -26.09 69.38 1.95
C PRO A 411 -26.85 70.06 3.10
N ASP A 412 -27.51 69.28 3.95
CA ASP A 412 -28.25 69.71 5.15
C ASP A 412 -27.36 69.93 6.37
N ARG A 413 -26.08 69.55 6.31
CA ARG A 413 -25.13 69.71 7.42
C ARG A 413 -24.44 71.06 7.36
N ALA A 414 -24.64 71.88 8.40
CA ALA A 414 -23.88 73.12 8.58
C ALA A 414 -22.40 72.80 8.85
N MET A 415 -21.51 73.24 7.97
CA MET A 415 -20.06 73.10 8.11
C MET A 415 -19.33 74.32 7.55
N SER A 416 -18.11 74.54 8.03
CA SER A 416 -17.27 75.62 7.49
C SER A 416 -16.78 75.29 6.07
N LEU A 417 -16.48 76.31 5.26
CA LEU A 417 -15.91 76.12 3.92
C LEU A 417 -14.58 75.35 3.96
N ALA A 418 -13.76 75.57 4.99
CA ALA A 418 -12.50 74.88 5.18
C ALA A 418 -12.70 73.38 5.47
N GLU A 419 -13.70 73.05 6.30
CA GLU A 419 -14.07 71.66 6.60
C GLU A 419 -14.65 70.96 5.38
N HIS A 420 -15.56 71.62 4.65
CA HIS A 420 -16.10 71.10 3.40
C HIS A 420 -15.00 70.79 2.38
N LYS A 421 -14.07 71.73 2.19
CA LYS A 421 -12.92 71.54 1.30
C LYS A 421 -12.06 70.35 1.75
N LYS A 422 -11.74 70.26 3.04
CA LYS A 422 -10.96 69.14 3.60
C LYS A 422 -11.63 67.79 3.33
N LEU A 423 -12.93 67.66 3.59
CA LEU A 423 -13.68 66.43 3.35
C LEU A 423 -13.80 66.09 1.86
N THR A 424 -13.92 67.10 1.00
CA THR A 424 -13.93 66.93 -0.46
C THR A 424 -12.58 66.44 -0.97
N ASP A 425 -11.48 67.05 -0.51
CA ASP A 425 -10.12 66.65 -0.85
C ASP A 425 -9.83 65.22 -0.37
N GLU A 426 -10.27 64.86 0.85
CA GLU A 426 -10.16 63.50 1.39
C GLU A 426 -10.95 62.49 0.56
N LYS A 427 -12.19 62.84 0.15
CA LYS A 427 -13.01 61.99 -0.71
C LYS A 427 -12.34 61.76 -2.08
N ALA A 428 -11.77 62.80 -2.68
CA ALA A 428 -11.05 62.67 -3.95
C ALA A 428 -9.80 61.79 -3.82
N ALA A 429 -9.05 61.91 -2.72
CA ALA A 429 -7.90 61.06 -2.43
C ALA A 429 -8.31 59.59 -2.20
N ASN A 430 -9.38 59.35 -1.43
CA ASN A 430 -9.94 58.03 -1.19
C ASN A 430 -10.37 57.35 -2.51
N HIS A 431 -11.10 58.07 -3.36
CA HIS A 431 -11.53 57.58 -4.67
C HIS A 431 -10.34 57.26 -5.60
N SER A 432 -9.34 58.15 -5.64
CA SER A 432 -8.13 57.93 -6.43
C SER A 432 -7.38 56.65 -5.98
N ARG A 433 -7.30 56.42 -4.67
CA ARG A 433 -6.70 55.20 -4.10
C ARG A 433 -7.50 53.95 -4.46
N GLN A 434 -8.84 54.01 -4.39
CA GLN A 434 -9.69 52.90 -4.83
C GLN A 434 -9.44 52.53 -6.30
N LEU A 435 -9.32 53.52 -7.20
CA LEU A 435 -9.04 53.27 -8.62
C LEU A 435 -7.72 52.54 -8.83
N VAL A 436 -6.65 52.99 -8.16
CA VAL A 436 -5.32 52.33 -8.23
C VAL A 436 -5.39 50.88 -7.73
N LEU A 437 -6.02 50.65 -6.57
CA LEU A 437 -6.14 49.31 -6.01
C LEU A 437 -7.02 48.39 -6.87
N SER A 438 -8.06 48.93 -7.50
CA SER A 438 -8.95 48.17 -8.38
C SER A 438 -8.22 47.70 -9.64
N GLU A 439 -7.36 48.56 -10.22
CA GLU A 439 -6.53 48.19 -11.37
C GLU A 439 -5.44 47.17 -10.99
N GLN A 440 -4.84 47.32 -9.80
CA GLN A 440 -3.92 46.30 -9.25
C GLN A 440 -4.61 44.95 -9.05
N LEU A 441 -5.82 44.94 -8.46
CA LEU A 441 -6.63 43.74 -8.27
C LEU A 441 -6.92 43.06 -9.60
N ARG A 442 -7.37 43.84 -10.60
CA ARG A 442 -7.64 43.35 -11.95
C ARG A 442 -6.39 42.73 -12.60
N THR A 443 -5.24 43.38 -12.46
CA THR A 443 -3.97 42.87 -13.00
C THR A 443 -3.60 41.54 -12.35
N CYS A 444 -3.69 41.44 -11.01
CA CYS A 444 -3.47 40.19 -10.28
C CYS A 444 -4.42 39.09 -10.77
N GLN A 445 -5.71 39.37 -10.91
CA GLN A 445 -6.71 38.41 -11.39
C GLN A 445 -6.43 37.93 -12.82
N ILE A 446 -6.01 38.81 -13.72
CA ILE A 446 -5.64 38.43 -15.09
C ILE A 446 -4.44 37.48 -15.09
N GLU A 447 -3.40 37.76 -14.30
CA GLU A 447 -2.23 36.88 -14.22
C GLU A 447 -2.56 35.53 -13.57
N GLN A 448 -3.43 35.51 -12.55
CA GLN A 448 -3.98 34.27 -11.98
C GLN A 448 -4.73 33.46 -13.03
N ILE A 449 -5.62 34.08 -13.82
CA ILE A 449 -6.36 33.40 -14.90
C ILE A 449 -5.40 32.82 -15.95
N LYS A 450 -4.39 33.60 -16.37
CA LYS A 450 -3.37 33.12 -17.33
C LYS A 450 -2.61 31.92 -16.79
N MET A 451 -2.24 31.94 -15.51
CA MET A 451 -1.54 30.84 -14.87
C MET A 451 -2.45 29.60 -14.75
N ASN A 452 -3.69 29.77 -14.33
CA ASN A 452 -4.69 28.70 -14.28
C ASN A 452 -4.89 28.07 -15.66
N GLN A 453 -5.03 28.89 -16.71
CA GLN A 453 -5.19 28.40 -18.08
C GLN A 453 -3.94 27.65 -18.56
N ALA A 454 -2.73 28.12 -18.22
CA ALA A 454 -1.49 27.43 -18.59
C ALA A 454 -1.37 26.06 -17.91
N THR A 455 -1.83 25.95 -16.66
CA THR A 455 -1.98 24.69 -15.94
C THR A 455 -3.02 23.77 -16.59
N ILE A 456 -4.23 24.29 -16.88
CA ILE A 456 -5.33 23.50 -17.48
C ILE A 456 -4.97 23.00 -18.87
N ASP A 457 -4.34 23.84 -19.70
CA ASP A 457 -3.96 23.48 -21.06
C ASP A 457 -2.82 22.42 -21.10
N ASN A 458 -2.30 21.97 -19.95
CA ASN A 458 -1.10 21.15 -19.83
C ASN A 458 0.11 21.73 -20.58
N LYS A 459 0.08 23.01 -20.95
CA LYS A 459 1.10 23.67 -21.78
C LYS A 459 2.33 24.04 -20.96
N SER A 460 2.17 24.29 -19.67
CA SER A 460 3.28 24.52 -18.77
C SER A 460 3.51 23.29 -17.90
N VAL A 461 4.49 22.45 -18.24
CA VAL A 461 5.03 21.48 -17.29
C VAL A 461 5.79 22.25 -16.21
N SER A 462 5.48 21.98 -14.95
CA SER A 462 6.10 22.56 -13.77
C SER A 462 7.63 22.30 -13.79
N VAL A 463 8.46 23.19 -13.23
CA VAL A 463 9.94 23.03 -13.27
C VAL A 463 10.38 21.71 -12.62
N CYS A 464 9.72 21.33 -11.52
CA CYS A 464 9.95 20.05 -10.85
C CYS A 464 9.59 18.87 -11.76
N LEU A 465 8.38 18.87 -12.34
CA LEU A 465 7.92 17.80 -13.21
C LEU A 465 8.78 17.69 -14.47
N ARG A 466 9.21 18.80 -15.05
CA ARG A 466 10.11 18.79 -16.21
C ARG A 466 11.45 18.13 -15.88
N SER A 467 12.06 18.51 -14.75
CA SER A 467 13.29 17.89 -14.25
C SER A 467 13.14 16.37 -14.06
N PHE A 468 12.00 15.95 -13.51
CA PHE A 468 11.68 14.53 -13.32
C PHE A 468 11.46 13.79 -14.65
N VAL A 469 10.64 14.33 -15.56
CA VAL A 469 10.33 13.71 -16.87
C VAL A 469 11.58 13.63 -17.74
N ASP A 470 12.40 14.67 -17.77
CA ASP A 470 13.66 14.67 -18.50
C ASP A 470 14.62 13.60 -17.93
N PHE A 471 14.70 13.48 -16.61
CA PHE A 471 15.50 12.45 -15.95
C PHE A 471 15.00 11.04 -16.27
N ALA A 472 13.69 10.79 -16.10
CA ALA A 472 13.08 9.50 -16.38
C ALA A 472 13.22 9.12 -17.86
N GLY A 473 12.94 10.06 -18.77
CA GLY A 473 13.07 9.88 -20.21
C GLY A 473 14.50 9.57 -20.65
N LYS A 474 15.50 10.29 -20.10
CA LYS A 474 16.92 10.04 -20.37
C LYS A 474 17.37 8.63 -19.99
N LEU A 475 16.82 8.07 -18.92
CA LEU A 475 17.15 6.72 -18.43
C LEU A 475 16.19 5.65 -18.95
N GLY A 476 15.19 6.02 -19.75
CA GLY A 476 14.16 5.09 -20.22
C GLY A 476 13.29 4.51 -19.10
N ILE A 477 13.17 5.23 -17.96
CA ILE A 477 12.34 4.80 -16.84
C ILE A 477 10.88 5.04 -17.21
N GLN A 478 10.11 3.95 -17.28
CA GLN A 478 8.67 3.99 -17.50
C GLN A 478 7.92 4.11 -16.16
N PRO A 479 6.69 4.65 -16.16
CA PRO A 479 5.81 4.59 -15.00
C PRO A 479 5.65 3.15 -14.54
N PHE A 480 5.88 2.89 -13.26
CA PHE A 480 5.83 1.52 -12.74
C PHE A 480 4.44 1.15 -12.23
N THR A 481 3.64 2.08 -11.74
CA THR A 481 2.25 1.84 -11.32
C THR A 481 1.28 1.85 -12.49
N LEU A 482 0.24 1.00 -12.44
CA LEU A 482 -0.78 0.94 -13.49
C LEU A 482 -1.53 2.28 -13.63
N TYR A 483 -1.80 2.94 -12.51
CA TYR A 483 -2.44 4.25 -12.50
C TYR A 483 -1.60 5.29 -13.27
N ALA A 484 -0.34 5.50 -12.89
CA ALA A 484 0.55 6.39 -13.63
C ALA A 484 0.79 5.97 -15.09
N GLN A 485 0.81 4.67 -15.42
CA GLN A 485 0.91 4.20 -16.81
C GLN A 485 -0.29 4.67 -17.64
N ASN A 486 -1.50 4.44 -17.13
CA ASN A 486 -2.74 4.84 -17.80
C ASN A 486 -2.87 6.37 -17.94
N LYS A 487 -2.26 7.11 -17.00
CA LYS A 487 -2.26 8.58 -17.00
C LYS A 487 -1.05 9.17 -17.72
N TRP A 488 -0.03 8.41 -18.09
CA TRP A 488 1.25 8.94 -18.59
C TRP A 488 1.13 9.89 -19.78
N ALA A 489 0.24 9.57 -20.73
CA ALA A 489 0.04 10.37 -21.93
C ALA A 489 -0.70 11.70 -21.67
N SER A 490 -1.53 11.77 -20.62
CA SER A 490 -2.40 12.90 -20.33
C SER A 490 -2.00 13.69 -19.08
N ASN A 491 -1.33 13.05 -18.12
CA ASN A 491 -0.86 13.63 -16.87
C ASN A 491 0.40 12.90 -16.36
N GLN A 492 1.57 13.38 -16.75
CA GLN A 492 2.85 12.85 -16.27
C GLN A 492 3.09 13.10 -14.76
N GLY A 493 2.35 14.05 -14.16
CA GLY A 493 2.41 14.36 -12.73
C GLY A 493 2.04 13.16 -11.86
N GLU A 494 1.16 12.27 -12.34
CA GLU A 494 0.79 11.05 -11.60
C GLU A 494 1.98 10.13 -11.37
N PHE A 495 2.88 10.01 -12.36
CA PHE A 495 4.08 9.21 -12.19
C PHE A 495 5.02 9.83 -11.14
N PHE A 496 5.16 11.16 -11.15
CA PHE A 496 5.94 11.85 -10.13
C PHE A 496 5.34 11.60 -8.73
N ALA A 497 4.04 11.80 -8.57
CA ALA A 497 3.34 11.65 -7.30
C ALA A 497 3.43 10.21 -6.76
N GLU A 498 3.18 9.18 -7.59
CA GLU A 498 3.31 7.79 -7.16
C GLU A 498 4.76 7.39 -6.84
N ALA A 499 5.74 7.92 -7.57
CA ALA A 499 7.15 7.67 -7.27
C ALA A 499 7.62 8.35 -5.98
N TYR A 500 7.16 9.58 -5.73
CA TYR A 500 7.40 10.30 -4.48
C TYR A 500 6.76 9.57 -3.29
N THR A 501 5.52 9.12 -3.44
CA THR A 501 4.83 8.32 -2.42
C THR A 501 5.58 7.03 -2.11
N LEU A 502 6.04 6.31 -3.13
CA LEU A 502 6.81 5.09 -2.94
C LEU A 502 8.15 5.36 -2.26
N PHE A 503 8.84 6.45 -2.61
CA PHE A 503 10.08 6.88 -1.94
C PHE A 503 9.89 7.04 -0.43
N LEU A 504 8.75 7.57 0.01
CA LEU A 504 8.47 7.81 1.43
C LEU A 504 7.87 6.60 2.17
N ASN A 505 7.04 5.80 1.49
CA ASN A 505 6.39 4.64 2.12
C ASN A 505 7.24 3.39 2.08
N ASP A 506 7.92 3.13 0.95
CA ASP A 506 8.73 1.93 0.72
C ASP A 506 9.96 2.25 -0.15
N PRO A 507 10.95 2.95 0.43
CA PRO A 507 12.17 3.33 -0.30
C PRO A 507 12.95 2.13 -0.84
N ASP A 508 12.83 0.96 -0.20
CA ASP A 508 13.53 -0.25 -0.63
C ASP A 508 12.91 -0.82 -1.92
N ILE A 509 11.59 -0.80 -2.05
CA ILE A 509 10.91 -1.18 -3.30
C ILE A 509 11.24 -0.18 -4.42
N LEU A 510 11.23 1.13 -4.15
CA LEU A 510 11.64 2.10 -5.18
C LEU A 510 13.09 1.86 -5.61
N ARG A 511 14.01 1.62 -4.65
CA ARG A 511 15.42 1.30 -4.94
C ARG A 511 15.56 0.01 -5.74
N TRP A 512 14.71 -0.99 -5.49
CA TRP A 512 14.73 -2.24 -6.24
C TRP A 512 14.23 -2.06 -7.69
N ILE A 513 13.15 -1.31 -7.89
CA ILE A 513 12.58 -1.05 -9.23
C ILE A 513 13.50 -0.16 -10.07
N SER A 514 13.96 0.93 -9.46
CA SER A 514 14.79 1.93 -10.10
C SER A 514 15.75 2.57 -9.08
N PRO A 515 16.97 2.02 -8.92
CA PRO A 515 17.99 2.58 -8.04
C PRO A 515 18.29 4.05 -8.38
N ASP A 516 18.32 4.40 -9.66
CA ASP A 516 18.57 5.75 -10.14
C ASP A 516 17.45 6.72 -9.71
N LEU A 517 16.19 6.29 -9.79
CA LEU A 517 15.07 7.12 -9.37
C LEU A 517 15.03 7.29 -7.85
N PHE A 518 15.30 6.22 -7.09
CA PHE A 518 15.50 6.32 -5.65
C PHE A 518 16.58 7.36 -5.32
N GLN A 519 17.74 7.28 -5.97
CA GLN A 519 18.84 8.22 -5.73
C GLN A 519 18.46 9.65 -6.11
N TRP A 520 17.70 9.85 -7.18
CA TRP A 520 17.22 11.17 -7.60
C TRP A 520 16.37 11.86 -6.51
N PHE A 521 15.47 11.11 -5.87
CA PHE A 521 14.70 11.60 -4.72
C PHE A 521 15.58 11.77 -3.48
N ALA A 522 16.47 10.82 -3.18
CA ALA A 522 17.38 10.92 -2.04
C ALA A 522 18.31 12.14 -2.11
N ASP A 523 18.74 12.52 -3.31
CA ASP A 523 19.52 13.73 -3.60
C ASP A 523 18.70 15.03 -3.47
N GLY A 524 17.37 14.95 -3.30
CA GLY A 524 16.48 16.10 -3.21
C GLY A 524 16.32 16.87 -4.53
N ARG A 525 16.54 16.26 -5.69
CA ARG A 525 16.56 16.96 -7.00
C ARG A 525 15.21 17.56 -7.42
N TYR A 526 14.11 17.11 -6.80
CA TYR A 526 12.79 17.70 -6.97
C TYR A 526 12.62 19.05 -6.26
N ARG A 527 13.50 19.39 -5.30
CA ARG A 527 13.45 20.64 -4.52
C ARG A 527 13.97 21.84 -5.30
N VAL A 528 13.41 22.07 -6.49
CA VAL A 528 13.81 23.16 -7.39
C VAL A 528 13.59 24.55 -6.79
N TRP A 529 12.80 24.65 -5.72
CA TRP A 529 12.57 25.89 -4.98
C TRP A 529 13.72 26.28 -4.02
N GLU A 530 14.67 25.38 -3.72
CA GLU A 530 15.84 25.72 -2.91
C GLU A 530 16.93 26.43 -3.73
N GLN A 531 16.83 26.37 -5.06
CA GLN A 531 17.82 26.92 -5.99
C GLN A 531 17.47 28.33 -6.48
N GLN A 532 16.30 28.85 -6.10
CA GLN A 532 15.77 30.17 -6.48
C GLN A 532 15.75 31.09 -5.27
#